data_AF-A0A2G2LHD8-F1
#
_entry.id   AF-A0A2G2LHD8-F1
#
_cell.length_a   1.000
_cell.length_b   1.000
_cell.length_c   1.000
_cell.angle_alpha   90.00
_cell.angle_beta   90.00
_cell.angle_gamma   90.00
#
_symmetry.space_group_name_H-M   'P 1'
#
loop_
_entity.id
_entity.type
_entity.pdbx_description
1 polymer ?
#
loop_
_entity_poly.entity_id
_entity_poly.type
_entity_poly.pdbx_seq_one_letter_code
_entity_poly.pdbx_strand_id
1 'polypeptide(L)'
;MNLKKYLKDRHFDTDLHTAWFDHDAEVVTFPIWNLSGQLIGYQTCRPNGEKKQFNNPRLGKYYTYFTKPHRGVWGLESWYSSNVLFITEGVFDAARLTDKGFSAICVMSNDPGKVIRNWLWTVGKTRPIVAVCDGDKAGIKLAKYGTLSHIMSEGKDLGDVSDEYVTQILKRYGE
;
A
#
# COMPACT_ATOMS: atom_id res chain seq x y z
N MET A 1 15.68 -13.59 -12.38
CA MET A 1 14.25 -13.74 -11.99
C MET A 1 13.34 -12.96 -12.94
N ASN A 2 12.09 -13.39 -13.15
CA ASN A 2 11.13 -12.60 -13.94
C ASN A 2 10.34 -11.63 -13.03
N LEU A 3 10.72 -10.34 -13.03
CA LEU A 3 10.10 -9.31 -12.19
C LEU A 3 8.62 -9.08 -12.48
N LYS A 4 8.20 -9.14 -13.75
CA LYS A 4 6.78 -8.98 -14.11
C LYS A 4 5.93 -10.11 -13.56
N LYS A 5 6.42 -11.35 -13.67
CA LYS A 5 5.76 -12.51 -13.05
C LYS A 5 5.69 -12.35 -11.53
N TYR A 6 6.78 -11.94 -10.89
CA TYR A 6 6.80 -11.68 -9.44
C TYR A 6 5.73 -10.66 -9.02
N LEU A 7 5.59 -9.56 -9.76
CA LEU A 7 4.57 -8.55 -9.50
C LEU A 7 3.15 -9.11 -9.68
N LYS A 8 2.92 -9.87 -10.76
CA LYS A 8 1.63 -10.52 -11.02
C LYS A 8 1.25 -11.51 -9.91
N ASP A 9 2.20 -12.33 -9.46
CA ASP A 9 2.01 -13.27 -8.35
C ASP A 9 1.71 -12.55 -7.00
N ARG A 10 1.99 -11.24 -6.94
CA ARG A 10 1.68 -10.34 -5.82
C ARG A 10 0.49 -9.42 -6.11
N HIS A 11 -0.35 -9.76 -7.10
CA HIS A 11 -1.55 -9.01 -7.48
C HIS A 11 -1.28 -7.57 -7.93
N PHE A 12 -0.07 -7.28 -8.39
CA PHE A 12 0.24 -5.96 -8.93
C PHE A 12 -0.14 -5.89 -10.40
N ASP A 13 -1.16 -5.08 -10.70
CA ASP A 13 -1.60 -4.78 -12.05
C ASP A 13 -0.74 -3.68 -12.68
N THR A 14 0.06 -4.05 -13.69
CA THR A 14 0.93 -3.12 -14.42
C THR A 14 0.20 -2.31 -15.50
N ASP A 15 -1.04 -2.65 -15.82
CA ASP A 15 -1.88 -1.86 -16.73
C ASP A 15 -2.55 -0.70 -15.96
N LEU A 16 -2.82 -0.90 -14.67
CA LEU A 16 -3.34 0.14 -13.78
C LEU A 16 -2.25 0.99 -13.12
N HIS A 17 -1.19 0.36 -12.61
CA HIS A 17 -0.20 1.04 -11.76
C HIS A 17 1.17 1.15 -12.43
N THR A 18 1.84 2.26 -12.17
CA THR A 18 3.22 2.46 -12.66
C THR A 18 4.22 1.68 -11.81
N ALA A 19 5.11 0.93 -12.47
CA ALA A 19 6.31 0.34 -11.88
C ALA A 19 7.50 0.47 -12.84
N TRP A 20 8.68 0.76 -12.30
CA TRP A 20 9.93 0.78 -13.06
C TRP A 20 10.77 -0.47 -12.74
N PHE A 21 11.28 -1.10 -13.78
CA PHE A 21 11.99 -2.38 -13.69
C PHE A 21 13.47 -2.16 -13.96
N ASP A 22 14.30 -2.57 -13.02
CA ASP A 22 15.73 -2.72 -13.21
C ASP A 22 16.05 -4.23 -13.24
N HIS A 23 16.21 -4.77 -14.44
CA HIS A 23 16.44 -6.19 -14.65
C HIS A 23 17.86 -6.62 -14.25
N ASP A 24 18.85 -5.72 -14.33
CA ASP A 24 20.24 -6.02 -13.99
C ASP A 24 20.43 -6.09 -12.48
N ALA A 25 19.83 -5.15 -11.75
CA ALA A 25 19.86 -5.13 -10.29
C ALA A 25 18.75 -5.99 -9.62
N GLU A 26 17.86 -6.58 -10.43
CA GLU A 26 16.66 -7.30 -9.98
C GLU A 26 15.77 -6.48 -9.00
N VAL A 27 15.55 -5.21 -9.31
CA VAL A 27 14.78 -4.27 -8.48
C VAL A 27 13.53 -3.80 -9.21
N VAL A 28 12.41 -3.70 -8.49
CA VAL A 28 11.23 -2.95 -8.93
C VAL A 28 11.12 -1.67 -8.12
N THR A 29 10.81 -0.55 -8.78
CA THR A 29 10.59 0.74 -8.12
C THR A 29 9.15 1.22 -8.35
N PHE A 30 8.49 1.61 -7.27
CA PHE A 30 7.15 2.16 -7.25
C PHE A 30 7.22 3.67 -6.97
N PRO A 31 6.75 4.54 -7.90
CA PRO A 31 6.75 5.98 -7.68
C PRO A 31 5.76 6.37 -6.59
N ILE A 32 6.11 7.36 -5.77
CA ILE A 32 5.26 7.87 -4.70
C ILE A 32 4.90 9.32 -4.96
N TRP A 33 3.60 9.60 -4.93
CA TRP A 33 3.04 10.88 -5.32
C TRP A 33 2.50 11.63 -4.10
N ASN A 34 2.52 12.96 -4.17
CA ASN A 34 1.71 13.78 -3.28
C ASN A 34 0.33 14.07 -3.89
N LEU A 35 -0.50 14.78 -3.14
CA LEU A 35 -1.89 15.09 -3.52
C LEU A 35 -2.02 16.07 -4.68
N SER A 36 -0.92 16.70 -5.10
CA SER A 36 -0.85 17.57 -6.26
C SER A 36 -0.31 16.85 -7.50
N GLY A 37 -0.14 15.53 -7.44
CA GLY A 37 0.40 14.72 -8.54
C GLY A 37 1.92 14.87 -8.73
N GLN A 38 2.64 15.42 -7.76
CA GLN A 38 4.09 15.56 -7.85
C GLN A 38 4.78 14.29 -7.37
N LEU A 39 5.78 13.82 -8.11
CA LEU A 39 6.65 12.74 -7.69
C LEU A 39 7.54 13.24 -6.55
N ILE A 40 7.40 12.66 -5.36
CA ILE A 40 8.12 13.11 -4.16
C ILE A 40 8.98 12.03 -3.51
N GLY A 41 8.91 10.80 -4.02
CA GLY A 41 9.61 9.66 -3.48
C GLY A 41 9.40 8.41 -4.30
N TYR A 42 9.92 7.31 -3.77
CA TYR A 42 9.75 5.98 -4.35
C TYR A 42 9.92 4.91 -3.27
N GLN A 43 9.36 3.73 -3.53
CA GLN A 43 9.69 2.52 -2.80
C GLN A 43 10.32 1.51 -3.74
N THR A 44 11.47 0.96 -3.39
CA THR A 44 12.08 -0.16 -4.12
C THR A 44 11.72 -1.48 -3.47
N CYS A 45 11.43 -2.51 -4.27
CA CYS A 45 11.30 -3.90 -3.87
C CYS A 45 12.41 -4.74 -4.52
N ARG A 46 13.13 -5.48 -3.67
CA ARG A 46 14.05 -6.55 -4.08
C ARG A 46 13.41 -7.89 -3.74
N PRO A 47 12.88 -8.64 -4.70
CA PRO A 47 12.13 -9.86 -4.38
C PRO A 47 12.95 -10.87 -3.55
N ASN A 48 14.25 -10.98 -3.87
CA ASN A 48 15.24 -11.82 -3.20
C ASN A 48 15.89 -11.17 -1.95
N GLY A 49 15.52 -9.92 -1.62
CA GLY A 49 16.06 -9.21 -0.46
C GLY A 49 15.49 -9.73 0.86
N GLU A 50 16.22 -9.47 1.95
CA GLU A 50 15.81 -9.88 3.29
C GLU A 50 14.82 -8.88 3.91
N LYS A 51 13.73 -9.39 4.51
CA LYS A 51 12.76 -8.55 5.26
C LYS A 51 13.37 -7.94 6.54
N LYS A 52 14.40 -8.55 7.12
CA LYS A 52 15.01 -8.12 8.40
C LYS A 52 15.76 -6.79 8.30
N GLN A 53 16.23 -6.44 7.11
CA GLN A 53 17.05 -5.24 6.89
C GLN A 53 16.17 -4.05 6.50
N PHE A 54 15.36 -3.62 7.47
CA PHE A 54 14.36 -2.56 7.28
C PHE A 54 15.01 -1.28 6.75
N ASN A 55 14.45 -0.79 5.64
CA ASN A 55 14.79 0.50 5.05
C ASN A 55 16.30 0.69 4.76
N ASN A 56 17.01 -0.41 4.46
CA ASN A 56 18.37 -0.34 3.96
C ASN A 56 18.35 -0.20 2.42
N PRO A 57 18.93 0.87 1.85
CA PRO A 57 18.85 1.14 0.41
C PRO A 57 19.52 0.09 -0.47
N ARG A 58 20.40 -0.75 0.08
CA ARG A 58 21.16 -1.77 -0.67
C ARG A 58 20.72 -3.20 -0.33
N LEU A 59 20.36 -3.46 0.92
CA LEU A 59 20.18 -4.83 1.42
C LEU A 59 18.72 -5.16 1.80
N GLY A 60 17.88 -4.14 2.00
CA GLY A 60 16.49 -4.35 2.37
C GLY A 60 15.67 -4.89 1.22
N LYS A 61 14.76 -5.83 1.54
CA LYS A 61 13.66 -6.21 0.63
C LYS A 61 12.87 -4.98 0.19
N TYR A 62 12.63 -4.07 1.13
CA TYR A 62 11.97 -2.81 0.87
C TYR A 62 12.84 -1.64 1.35
N TYR A 63 12.89 -0.59 0.54
CA TYR A 63 13.47 0.70 0.89
C TYR A 63 12.57 1.80 0.39
N THR A 64 12.24 2.74 1.26
CA THR A 64 11.36 3.87 0.94
C THR A 64 12.13 5.17 1.08
N TYR A 65 12.16 5.95 0.00
CA TYR A 65 12.72 7.29 -0.01
C TYR A 65 11.63 8.34 -0.17
N PHE A 66 11.75 9.42 0.60
CA PHE A 66 10.93 10.62 0.47
C PHE A 66 11.81 11.86 0.51
N THR A 67 11.47 12.84 -0.33
CA THR A 67 12.00 14.20 -0.18
C THR A 67 11.39 14.80 1.09
N LYS A 68 12.22 15.12 2.10
CA LYS A 68 11.74 15.76 3.34
C LYS A 68 11.36 17.23 3.05
N PRO A 69 10.32 17.78 3.69
CA PRO A 69 9.47 17.20 4.74
C PRO A 69 8.24 16.43 4.21
N HIS A 70 8.19 16.14 2.91
CA HIS A 70 6.99 15.63 2.27
C HIS A 70 6.62 14.20 2.69
N ARG A 71 5.34 13.89 2.49
CA ARG A 71 4.74 12.56 2.61
C ARG A 71 3.83 12.36 1.40
N GLY A 72 3.75 11.12 0.95
CA GLY A 72 2.97 10.74 -0.20
C GLY A 72 2.37 9.37 -0.03
N VAL A 73 1.60 8.98 -1.02
CA VAL A 73 0.95 7.68 -1.09
C VAL A 73 1.18 7.06 -2.46
N TRP A 74 1.02 5.74 -2.52
CA TRP A 74 0.99 4.98 -3.76
C TRP A 74 -0.44 4.49 -4.03
N GLY A 75 -0.82 4.33 -5.29
CA GLY A 75 -2.10 3.73 -5.72
C GLY A 75 -3.22 4.72 -6.03
N LEU A 76 -2.92 6.01 -6.20
CA LEU A 76 -3.90 7.05 -6.57
C LEU A 76 -4.55 6.79 -7.93
N GLU A 77 -3.93 5.98 -8.78
CA GLU A 77 -4.45 5.52 -10.05
C GLU A 77 -5.78 4.77 -9.89
N SER A 78 -5.99 4.09 -8.76
CA SER A 78 -7.22 3.36 -8.42
C SER A 78 -8.29 4.24 -7.76
N TRP A 79 -8.10 5.55 -7.66
CA TRP A 79 -8.89 6.42 -6.79
C TRP A 79 -10.39 6.34 -7.04
N TYR A 80 -10.85 6.06 -8.25
CA TYR A 80 -12.28 6.03 -8.61
C TYR A 80 -12.86 4.62 -8.83
N SER A 81 -12.10 3.56 -8.54
CA SER A 81 -12.56 2.18 -8.76
C SER A 81 -13.74 1.75 -7.86
N SER A 82 -13.91 2.33 -6.67
CA SER A 82 -15.03 2.05 -5.76
C SER A 82 -15.45 3.26 -4.94
N ASN A 83 -16.62 3.22 -4.29
CA ASN A 83 -17.05 4.32 -3.40
C ASN A 83 -16.24 4.36 -2.10
N VAL A 84 -15.75 3.22 -1.63
CA VAL A 84 -14.91 3.12 -0.42
C VAL A 84 -13.44 3.25 -0.81
N LEU A 85 -12.65 3.92 0.04
CA LEU A 85 -11.19 3.97 -0.07
C LEU A 85 -10.56 3.07 0.99
N PHE A 86 -9.81 2.07 0.57
CA PHE A 86 -8.99 1.28 1.47
C PHE A 86 -7.61 1.93 1.66
N ILE A 87 -7.08 1.88 2.88
CA ILE A 87 -5.70 2.31 3.18
C ILE A 87 -4.92 1.16 3.81
N THR A 88 -3.67 0.99 3.39
CA THR A 88 -2.75 -0.06 3.85
C THR A 88 -1.36 0.49 4.18
N GLU A 89 -0.54 -0.29 4.88
CA GLU A 89 0.87 0.03 5.11
C GLU A 89 1.76 -0.31 3.89
N GLY A 90 1.52 -1.47 3.27
CA GLY A 90 2.33 -2.01 2.17
C GLY A 90 1.71 -1.82 0.78
N VAL A 91 2.58 -1.65 -0.22
CA VAL A 91 2.18 -1.54 -1.65
C VAL A 91 1.44 -2.79 -2.10
N PHE A 92 1.91 -3.98 -1.72
CA PHE A 92 1.29 -5.24 -2.15
C PHE A 92 -0.06 -5.52 -1.48
N ASP A 93 -0.31 -4.97 -0.29
CA ASP A 93 -1.64 -5.04 0.32
C ASP A 93 -2.63 -4.18 -0.46
N ALA A 94 -2.24 -2.96 -0.81
CA ALA A 94 -3.05 -2.10 -1.67
C ALA A 94 -3.25 -2.71 -3.07
N ALA A 95 -2.19 -3.25 -3.67
CA ALA A 95 -2.25 -3.90 -4.98
C ALA A 95 -3.31 -5.01 -5.01
N ARG A 96 -3.35 -5.84 -3.96
CA ARG A 96 -4.32 -6.93 -3.83
C ARG A 96 -5.77 -6.45 -3.81
N LEU A 97 -6.03 -5.27 -3.26
CA LEU A 97 -7.36 -4.66 -3.27
C LEU A 97 -7.69 -4.06 -4.63
N THR A 98 -6.72 -3.39 -5.26
CA THR A 98 -6.90 -2.80 -6.60
C THR A 98 -7.09 -3.85 -7.69
N ASP A 99 -6.45 -5.01 -7.59
CA ASP A 99 -6.64 -6.18 -8.47
C ASP A 99 -8.08 -6.71 -8.43
N LYS A 100 -8.80 -6.48 -7.33
CA LYS A 100 -10.22 -6.79 -7.17
C LYS A 100 -11.15 -5.63 -7.58
N GLY A 101 -10.61 -4.55 -8.15
CA GLY A 101 -11.37 -3.40 -8.61
C GLY A 101 -11.75 -2.39 -7.52
N PHE A 102 -11.11 -2.43 -6.35
CA PHE A 102 -11.36 -1.45 -5.28
C PHE A 102 -10.32 -0.34 -5.28
N SER A 103 -10.75 0.85 -4.86
CA SER A 103 -9.83 1.96 -4.62
C SER A 103 -9.02 1.72 -3.36
N ALA A 104 -7.70 1.67 -3.50
CA ALA A 104 -6.80 1.46 -2.38
C ALA A 104 -5.51 2.28 -2.53
N ILE A 105 -5.00 2.75 -1.39
CA ILE A 105 -3.72 3.45 -1.33
C ILE A 105 -2.83 2.86 -0.25
N CYS A 106 -1.52 2.92 -0.48
CA CYS A 106 -0.50 2.57 0.49
C CYS A 106 0.09 3.85 1.10
N VAL A 107 0.05 3.99 2.43
CA VAL A 107 0.55 5.16 3.16
C VAL A 107 2.02 5.02 3.62
N MET A 108 2.65 3.89 3.32
CA MET A 108 4.09 3.63 3.52
C MET A 108 4.55 3.69 4.99
N SER A 109 3.62 3.61 5.94
CA SER A 109 3.84 3.69 7.39
C SER A 109 2.56 3.32 8.14
N ASN A 110 2.67 2.65 9.28
CA ASN A 110 1.55 2.50 10.22
C ASN A 110 1.13 3.81 10.92
N ASP A 111 1.97 4.84 10.90
CA ASP A 111 1.71 6.14 11.51
C ASP A 111 2.21 7.27 10.60
N PRO A 112 1.52 7.57 9.48
CA PRO A 112 1.98 8.49 8.43
C PRO A 112 2.00 9.98 8.84
N GLY A 113 1.65 10.30 10.10
CA GLY A 113 1.76 11.65 10.66
C GLY A 113 0.64 12.61 10.26
N LYS A 114 0.80 13.90 10.60
CA LYS A 114 -0.27 14.92 10.58
C LYS A 114 -0.78 15.26 9.18
N VAL A 115 0.11 15.35 8.19
CA VAL A 115 -0.27 15.75 6.82
C VAL A 115 -1.25 14.72 6.22
N ILE A 116 -0.86 13.45 6.22
CA ILE A 116 -1.71 12.36 5.73
C ILE A 116 -2.96 12.22 6.61
N ARG A 117 -2.86 12.38 7.93
CA ARG A 117 -4.02 12.38 8.84
C ARG A 117 -5.08 13.40 8.43
N ASN A 118 -4.67 14.65 8.22
CA ASN A 118 -5.59 15.74 7.92
C ASN A 118 -6.26 15.51 6.56
N TRP A 119 -5.49 15.05 5.57
CA TRP A 119 -6.05 14.72 4.27
C TRP A 119 -7.07 13.57 4.33
N LEU A 120 -6.71 12.45 4.96
CA LEU A 120 -7.63 11.32 5.12
C LEU A 120 -8.86 11.72 5.93
N TRP A 121 -8.72 12.58 6.95
CA TRP A 121 -9.86 13.12 7.67
C TRP A 121 -10.81 13.93 6.76
N THR A 122 -10.28 14.73 5.84
CA THR A 122 -11.08 15.47 4.85
C THR A 122 -11.77 14.52 3.88
N VAL A 123 -11.04 13.55 3.32
CA VAL A 123 -11.61 12.52 2.42
C VAL A 123 -12.73 11.74 3.13
N GLY A 124 -12.49 11.38 4.39
CA GLY A 124 -13.42 10.67 5.27
C GLY A 124 -14.74 11.40 5.54
N LYS A 125 -14.86 12.68 5.17
CA LYS A 125 -16.13 13.44 5.26
C LYS A 125 -17.13 13.09 4.18
N THR A 126 -16.64 12.64 3.02
CA THR A 126 -17.48 12.37 1.85
C THR A 126 -17.31 10.95 1.33
N ARG A 127 -16.29 10.24 1.80
CA ARG A 127 -15.93 8.91 1.31
C ARG A 127 -15.52 8.01 2.48
N PRO A 128 -16.18 6.85 2.69
CA PRO A 128 -15.75 5.91 3.72
C PRO A 128 -14.30 5.47 3.49
N ILE A 129 -13.53 5.41 4.57
CA ILE A 129 -12.13 4.97 4.56
C ILE A 129 -11.99 3.74 5.45
N VAL A 130 -11.45 2.67 4.90
CA VAL A 130 -11.23 1.42 5.62
C VAL A 130 -9.73 1.20 5.78
N ALA A 131 -9.24 1.30 7.02
CA ALA A 131 -7.87 0.99 7.35
C ALA A 131 -7.69 -0.52 7.50
N VAL A 132 -6.97 -1.15 6.57
CA VAL A 132 -6.58 -2.57 6.68
C VAL A 132 -5.22 -2.61 7.39
N CYS A 133 -5.24 -3.06 8.64
CA CYS A 133 -4.12 -2.97 9.56
C CYS A 133 -3.48 -4.35 9.74
N ASP A 134 -2.16 -4.42 9.65
CA ASP A 134 -1.41 -5.63 9.96
C ASP A 134 -1.68 -6.09 11.40
N GLY A 135 -1.67 -7.40 11.62
CA GLY A 135 -2.01 -8.03 12.90
C GLY A 135 -0.92 -7.91 13.97
N ASP A 136 -0.19 -6.80 14.03
CA ASP A 136 0.83 -6.55 15.03
C ASP A 136 0.62 -5.22 15.76
N LYS A 137 1.31 -5.05 16.91
CA LYS A 137 1.16 -3.86 17.76
C LYS A 137 1.47 -2.55 17.04
N ALA A 138 2.35 -2.58 16.03
CA ALA A 138 2.72 -1.41 15.27
C ALA A 138 1.68 -1.11 14.19
N GLY A 139 1.27 -2.12 13.42
CA GLY A 139 0.28 -2.06 12.34
C GLY A 139 -1.10 -1.55 12.78
N ILE A 140 -1.55 -1.89 13.99
CA ILE A 140 -2.82 -1.41 14.55
C ILE A 140 -2.89 0.14 14.62
N LYS A 141 -1.76 0.85 14.65
CA LYS A 141 -1.75 2.32 14.65
C LYS A 141 -2.40 2.93 13.41
N LEU A 142 -2.48 2.19 12.31
CA LEU A 142 -3.11 2.65 11.08
C LEU A 142 -4.64 2.82 11.25
N ALA A 143 -5.26 2.09 12.18
CA ALA A 143 -6.70 2.09 12.40
C ALA A 143 -7.27 3.50 12.63
N LYS A 144 -6.52 4.39 13.29
CA LYS A 144 -6.94 5.77 13.60
C LYS A 144 -7.09 6.69 12.38
N TYR A 145 -6.68 6.22 11.20
CA TYR A 145 -6.74 6.96 9.94
C TYR A 145 -7.94 6.58 9.06
N GLY A 146 -8.60 5.46 9.36
CA GLY A 146 -9.84 5.06 8.72
C GLY A 146 -11.07 5.62 9.43
N THR A 147 -12.19 5.71 8.70
CA THR A 147 -13.52 5.81 9.34
C THR A 147 -13.93 4.46 9.94
N LEU A 148 -13.46 3.37 9.33
CA LEU A 148 -13.54 2.00 9.80
C LEU A 148 -12.15 1.38 9.76
N SER A 149 -11.96 0.28 10.48
CA SER A 149 -10.71 -0.48 10.45
C SER A 149 -10.95 -1.98 10.48
N HIS A 150 -10.16 -2.70 9.71
CA HIS A 150 -10.04 -4.16 9.75
C HIS A 150 -8.65 -4.51 10.26
N ILE A 151 -8.56 -5.28 11.35
CA ILE A 151 -7.29 -5.75 11.91
C ILE A 151 -7.10 -7.20 11.48
N MET A 152 -5.97 -7.49 10.84
CA MET A 152 -5.60 -8.84 10.43
C MET A 152 -5.32 -9.74 11.64
N SER A 153 -5.36 -11.06 11.43
CA SER A 153 -4.95 -12.01 12.46
C SER A 153 -3.47 -11.84 12.84
N GLU A 154 -3.10 -12.27 14.05
CA GLU A 154 -1.77 -12.01 14.61
C GLU A 154 -0.64 -12.41 13.66
N GLY A 155 0.27 -11.47 13.40
CA GLY A 155 1.44 -11.68 12.53
C GLY A 155 1.13 -11.85 11.04
N LYS A 156 -0.08 -11.51 10.58
CA LYS A 156 -0.47 -11.55 9.17
C LYS A 156 -0.66 -10.14 8.60
N ASP A 157 -0.30 -10.01 7.33
CA ASP A 157 -0.65 -8.90 6.46
C ASP A 157 -1.68 -9.35 5.40
N LEU A 158 -2.22 -8.41 4.62
CA LEU A 158 -3.20 -8.73 3.58
C LEU A 158 -2.56 -9.50 2.42
N GLY A 159 -1.26 -9.34 2.19
CA GLY A 159 -0.48 -10.11 1.23
C GLY A 159 -0.32 -11.61 1.56
N ASP A 160 -0.54 -12.02 2.80
CA ASP A 160 -0.30 -13.38 3.30
C ASP A 160 -1.57 -14.25 3.49
N VAL A 161 -2.76 -13.70 3.25
CA VAL A 161 -4.06 -14.39 3.40
C VAL A 161 -4.58 -14.99 2.10
N SER A 162 -5.69 -15.74 2.14
CA SER A 162 -6.31 -16.32 0.94
C SER A 162 -7.20 -15.30 0.20
N ASP A 163 -7.45 -15.55 -1.08
CA ASP A 163 -8.31 -14.69 -1.90
C ASP A 163 -9.77 -14.68 -1.41
N GLU A 164 -10.24 -15.79 -0.84
CA GLU A 164 -11.56 -15.89 -0.21
C GLU A 164 -11.67 -14.93 0.98
N TYR A 165 -10.61 -14.86 1.81
CA TYR A 165 -10.58 -13.95 2.95
C TYR A 165 -10.57 -12.49 2.51
N VAL A 166 -9.78 -12.14 1.48
CA VAL A 166 -9.81 -10.79 0.89
C VAL A 166 -11.22 -10.46 0.39
N THR A 167 -11.86 -11.40 -0.30
CA THR A 167 -13.25 -11.23 -0.79
C THR A 167 -14.24 -10.99 0.35
N GLN A 168 -14.06 -11.65 1.50
CA GLN A 168 -14.90 -11.41 2.69
C GLN A 168 -14.72 -10.01 3.27
N ILE A 169 -13.47 -9.51 3.34
CA ILE A 169 -13.20 -8.11 3.73
C ILE A 169 -13.91 -7.16 2.77
N LEU A 170 -13.75 -7.37 1.46
CA LEU A 170 -14.36 -6.51 0.45
C LEU A 170 -15.89 -6.52 0.51
N LYS A 171 -16.53 -7.67 0.74
CA LYS A 171 -17.98 -7.74 0.96
C LYS A 171 -18.42 -7.01 2.23
N ARG A 172 -17.62 -7.08 3.29
CA ARG A 172 -17.95 -6.46 4.58
C ARG A 172 -17.87 -4.94 4.55
N TYR A 173 -16.90 -4.40 3.80
CA TYR A 173 -16.57 -2.97 3.86
C TYR A 173 -16.69 -2.23 2.53
N GLY A 174 -16.94 -2.93 1.43
CA GLY A 174 -16.94 -2.36 0.07
C GLY A 174 -18.28 -1.80 -0.40
N GLU A 175 -19.34 -1.93 0.41
CA GLU A 175 -20.69 -1.39 0.16
C GLU A 175 -20.87 0.00 0.79
#